data_AF-A0A7U4GE76-F1
#
_entry.id   AF-A0A7U4GE76-F1
#
_cell.length_a   1.000
_cell.length_b   1.000
_cell.length_c   1.000
_cell.angle_alpha   90.00
_cell.angle_beta   90.00
_cell.angle_gamma   90.00
#
_symmetry.space_group_name_H-M   'P 1'
#
loop_
_entity.id
_entity.type
_entity.pdbx_description
1 polymer ?
#
loop_
_entity_poly.entity_id
_entity_poly.type
_entity_poly.pdbx_seq_one_letter_code
_entity_poly.pdbx_strand_id
1 'polypeptide(L)'
;MSTMTQIDYAKHAGVDRKTVSRWIKAGKYIVLDGDLVNVAESDKAVATLRDSKDPRTKNASKNKPVKVTAADTDDNTNTAVKEIMLANGVEWTREEASRVKENYLALLTKLEFEKEDGQLVELTAAEDILFSAFREQRDAWMNWPSRVAPLMAADLDVPADRMTEVLLAYVHKHISGLGEPEFNAEQT
;
A
#
# COMPACT_ATOMS: atom_id res chain seq x y z
N MET A 1 -25.09 -6.81 -53.62
CA MET A 1 -23.75 -6.70 -53.02
C MET A 1 -23.66 -5.30 -52.44
N SER A 2 -23.69 -5.16 -51.11
CA SER A 2 -23.56 -3.82 -50.48
C SER A 2 -22.07 -3.57 -50.26
N THR A 3 -21.54 -2.54 -50.91
CA THR A 3 -20.15 -2.10 -50.77
C THR A 3 -20.13 -0.84 -49.90
N MET A 4 -19.28 -0.81 -48.88
CA MET A 4 -19.15 0.33 -47.96
C MET A 4 -17.71 0.83 -47.89
N THR A 5 -17.52 2.08 -47.44
CA THR A 5 -16.17 2.59 -47.17
C THR A 5 -15.56 1.88 -45.97
N GLN A 6 -14.23 1.88 -45.85
CA GLN A 6 -13.53 1.25 -44.72
C GLN A 6 -13.96 1.80 -43.36
N ILE A 7 -14.34 3.09 -43.30
CA ILE A 7 -14.78 3.76 -42.07
C ILE A 7 -16.18 3.28 -41.68
N ASP A 8 -17.07 3.18 -42.66
CA ASP A 8 -18.44 2.75 -42.42
C ASP A 8 -18.50 1.25 -42.11
N TYR A 9 -17.66 0.45 -42.75
CA TYR A 9 -17.49 -0.95 -42.41
C TYR A 9 -16.92 -1.14 -41.00
N ALA A 10 -15.95 -0.32 -40.58
CA ALA A 10 -15.41 -0.35 -39.22
C ALA A 10 -16.51 -0.11 -38.16
N LYS A 11 -17.41 0.86 -38.42
CA LYS A 11 -18.58 1.12 -37.57
C LYS A 11 -19.56 -0.06 -37.58
N HIS A 12 -19.82 -0.64 -38.74
CA HIS A 12 -20.70 -1.81 -38.88
C HIS A 12 -20.18 -3.03 -38.11
N ALA A 13 -18.87 -3.30 -38.20
CA ALA A 13 -18.22 -4.43 -37.54
C ALA A 13 -17.87 -4.19 -36.05
N GLY A 14 -18.08 -2.97 -35.54
CA GLY A 14 -17.76 -2.60 -34.16
C GLY A 14 -16.27 -2.58 -33.84
N VAL A 15 -15.42 -2.26 -34.82
CA VAL A 15 -13.95 -2.27 -34.68
C VAL A 15 -13.36 -0.93 -35.12
N ASP A 16 -12.21 -0.52 -34.56
CA ASP A 16 -11.52 0.70 -35.00
C ASP A 16 -11.05 0.63 -36.47
N ARG A 17 -11.08 1.77 -37.19
CA ARG A 17 -10.67 1.90 -38.60
C ARG A 17 -9.25 1.37 -38.81
N LYS A 18 -8.33 1.61 -37.87
CA LYS A 18 -6.94 1.13 -37.98
C LYS A 18 -6.86 -0.39 -38.01
N THR A 19 -7.79 -1.07 -37.37
CA THR A 19 -7.85 -2.54 -37.38
C THR A 19 -8.35 -3.04 -38.73
N VAL A 20 -9.33 -2.39 -39.34
CA VAL A 20 -9.77 -2.68 -40.72
C VAL A 20 -8.62 -2.46 -41.71
N SER A 21 -7.88 -1.35 -41.61
CA SER A 21 -6.69 -1.14 -42.44
C SER A 21 -5.59 -2.18 -42.20
N ARG A 22 -5.44 -2.68 -40.97
CA ARG A 22 -4.48 -3.76 -40.64
C ARG A 22 -4.92 -5.09 -41.24
N TRP A 23 -6.22 -5.39 -41.23
CA TRP A 23 -6.80 -6.59 -41.86
C TRP A 23 -6.60 -6.57 -43.37
N ILE A 24 -6.85 -5.42 -44.01
CA ILE A 24 -6.56 -5.20 -45.44
C ILE A 24 -5.05 -5.40 -45.73
N LYS A 25 -4.17 -4.76 -44.95
CA LYS A 25 -2.70 -4.91 -45.12
C LYS A 25 -2.21 -6.34 -44.91
N ALA A 26 -2.85 -7.08 -44.01
CA ALA A 26 -2.54 -8.48 -43.75
C ALA A 26 -3.20 -9.44 -44.77
N GLY A 27 -4.06 -8.94 -45.67
CA GLY A 27 -4.82 -9.74 -46.63
C GLY A 27 -5.81 -10.70 -45.96
N LYS A 28 -6.32 -10.37 -44.78
CA LYS A 28 -7.20 -11.23 -43.97
C LYS A 28 -8.52 -10.53 -43.66
N TYR A 29 -9.60 -11.30 -43.56
CA TYR A 29 -10.93 -10.90 -43.07
C TYR A 29 -11.72 -9.89 -43.92
N ILE A 30 -11.07 -9.05 -44.73
CA ILE A 30 -11.73 -8.05 -45.57
C ILE A 30 -11.62 -8.46 -47.03
N VAL A 31 -12.75 -8.51 -47.72
CA VAL A 31 -12.83 -8.68 -49.17
C VAL A 31 -13.13 -7.32 -49.79
N LEU A 32 -12.22 -6.86 -50.65
CA LEU A 32 -12.36 -5.60 -51.36
C LEU A 32 -12.99 -5.85 -52.73
N ASP A 33 -13.95 -4.99 -53.09
CA ASP A 33 -14.51 -4.88 -54.43
C ASP A 33 -14.09 -3.51 -54.98
N GLY A 34 -12.96 -3.49 -55.69
CA GLY A 34 -12.25 -2.26 -56.04
C GLY A 34 -11.73 -1.53 -54.79
N ASP A 35 -12.13 -0.27 -54.63
CA ASP A 35 -11.74 0.59 -53.50
C ASP A 35 -12.69 0.50 -52.29
N LEU A 36 -13.76 -0.28 -52.40
CA LEU A 36 -14.80 -0.42 -51.36
C LEU A 36 -14.79 -1.82 -50.73
N VAL A 37 -15.29 -1.91 -49.49
CA VAL A 37 -15.37 -3.17 -48.75
C VAL A 37 -16.68 -3.87 -49.08
N ASN A 38 -16.61 -5.13 -49.53
CA ASN A 38 -17.78 -5.98 -49.69
C ASN A 38 -18.24 -6.46 -48.31
N VAL A 39 -19.35 -5.90 -47.83
CA VAL A 39 -19.84 -6.13 -46.45
C VAL A 39 -20.20 -7.60 -46.23
N ALA A 40 -20.92 -8.22 -47.17
CA ALA A 40 -21.45 -9.56 -47.00
C ALA A 40 -20.37 -10.65 -46.98
N GLU A 41 -19.32 -10.48 -47.78
CA GLU A 41 -18.20 -11.42 -47.84
C GLU A 41 -17.21 -11.19 -46.70
N SER A 42 -16.96 -9.92 -46.35
CA SER A 42 -16.08 -9.56 -45.22
C SER A 42 -16.67 -10.02 -43.89
N ASP A 43 -17.98 -9.86 -43.66
CA ASP A 43 -18.62 -10.31 -42.42
C ASP A 43 -18.57 -11.84 -42.28
N LYS A 44 -18.74 -12.59 -43.38
CA LYS A 44 -18.56 -14.05 -43.39
C LYS A 44 -17.12 -14.45 -43.09
N ALA A 45 -16.15 -13.75 -43.67
CA ALA A 45 -14.73 -14.00 -43.43
C ALA A 45 -14.33 -13.68 -41.98
N VAL A 46 -14.82 -12.56 -41.42
CA VAL A 46 -14.63 -12.19 -40.02
C VAL A 46 -15.26 -13.25 -39.10
N ALA A 47 -16.49 -13.67 -39.35
CA ALA A 47 -17.18 -14.64 -38.49
C ALA A 47 -16.54 -16.04 -38.48
N THR A 48 -15.96 -16.46 -39.60
CA THR A 48 -15.35 -17.80 -39.74
C THR A 48 -13.91 -17.86 -39.29
N LEU A 49 -13.13 -16.80 -39.55
CA LEU A 49 -11.68 -16.82 -39.36
C LEU A 49 -11.24 -16.07 -38.08
N ARG A 50 -12.07 -15.18 -37.51
CA ARG A 50 -11.69 -14.41 -36.33
C ARG A 50 -11.99 -15.20 -35.06
N ASP A 51 -10.94 -15.53 -34.31
CA ASP A 51 -11.09 -16.09 -32.98
C ASP A 51 -11.55 -15.00 -31.99
N SER A 52 -12.85 -15.00 -31.67
CA SER A 52 -13.45 -14.09 -30.69
C SER A 52 -12.98 -14.34 -29.25
N LYS A 53 -12.21 -15.41 -28.98
CA LYS A 53 -11.63 -15.72 -27.67
C LYS A 53 -10.19 -15.27 -27.49
N ASP A 54 -9.55 -14.64 -28.48
CA ASP A 54 -8.15 -14.20 -28.37
C ASP A 54 -7.99 -13.09 -27.28
N PRO A 55 -7.28 -13.38 -26.16
CA PRO A 55 -7.09 -12.44 -25.06
C PRO A 55 -6.26 -11.20 -25.44
N ARG A 56 -5.53 -11.20 -26.57
CA ARG A 56 -4.75 -10.04 -27.04
C ARG A 56 -5.63 -8.86 -27.45
N THR A 57 -6.93 -9.10 -27.72
CA THR A 57 -7.91 -8.05 -28.02
C THR A 57 -8.29 -7.19 -26.80
N LYS A 58 -8.08 -7.69 -25.58
CA LYS A 58 -8.45 -6.99 -24.33
C LYS A 58 -7.31 -6.15 -23.73
N ASN A 59 -6.06 -6.41 -24.13
CA ASN A 59 -4.88 -5.76 -23.54
C ASN A 59 -4.67 -4.29 -23.96
N ALA A 60 -5.30 -3.85 -25.06
CA ALA A 60 -5.17 -2.46 -25.51
C ALA A 60 -5.98 -1.46 -24.66
N SER A 61 -6.93 -1.91 -23.85
CA SER A 61 -7.85 -1.03 -23.11
C SER A 61 -7.43 -0.75 -21.67
N LYS A 62 -6.54 -1.53 -21.04
CA LYS A 62 -6.44 -1.53 -19.56
C LYS A 62 -5.24 -0.88 -18.92
N ASN A 63 -4.20 -0.47 -19.64
CA ASN A 63 -3.08 0.26 -19.03
C ASN A 63 -2.88 1.63 -19.69
N LYS A 64 -3.74 2.58 -19.32
CA LYS A 64 -3.35 3.99 -19.37
C LYS A 64 -2.67 4.28 -18.03
N PRO A 65 -1.36 4.59 -17.97
CA PRO A 65 -0.72 4.91 -16.71
C PRO A 65 -1.46 6.10 -16.08
N VAL A 66 -1.85 5.94 -14.82
CA VAL A 66 -2.44 7.01 -14.01
C VAL A 66 -1.43 8.13 -13.99
N LYS A 67 -1.80 9.26 -14.60
CA LYS A 67 -0.99 10.48 -14.56
C LYS A 67 -1.23 11.10 -13.19
N VAL A 68 -0.36 10.79 -12.24
CA VAL A 68 -0.36 11.44 -10.93
C VAL A 68 -0.17 12.95 -11.18
N THR A 69 -1.20 13.73 -10.86
CA THR A 69 -1.14 15.19 -10.91
C THR A 69 -0.45 15.69 -9.65
N ALA A 70 0.40 16.72 -9.79
CA ALA A 70 1.23 17.31 -8.74
C ALA A 70 0.46 17.87 -7.51
N ALA A 71 -0.87 17.69 -7.45
CA ALA A 71 -1.72 18.10 -6.34
C ALA A 71 -1.84 17.03 -5.24
N ASP A 72 -1.53 15.76 -5.53
CA ASP A 72 -1.61 14.64 -4.56
C ASP A 72 -0.25 14.33 -3.88
N THR A 73 0.69 15.27 -3.92
CA THR A 73 2.04 15.12 -3.39
C THR A 73 2.09 15.81 -2.03
N ASP A 74 2.05 15.05 -0.94
CA ASP A 74 2.20 15.56 0.43
C ASP A 74 3.47 16.43 0.53
N ASP A 75 3.44 17.48 1.36
CA ASP A 75 4.54 18.44 1.50
C ASP A 75 5.88 17.74 1.82
N ASN A 76 5.83 16.64 2.56
CA ASN A 76 6.98 15.79 2.88
C ASN A 76 7.59 15.12 1.64
N THR A 77 6.77 14.61 0.72
CA THR A 77 7.25 14.01 -0.54
C THR A 77 7.85 15.05 -1.48
N ASN A 78 7.31 16.27 -1.49
CA ASN A 78 7.86 17.38 -2.28
C ASN A 78 9.21 17.85 -1.71
N THR A 79 9.35 17.82 -0.38
CA THR A 79 10.61 18.12 0.33
C THR A 79 11.68 17.08 0.03
N ALA A 80 11.34 15.79 0.11
CA ALA A 80 12.24 14.69 -0.25
C ALA A 80 12.65 14.73 -1.73
N VAL A 81 11.73 15.02 -2.65
CA VAL A 81 12.04 15.18 -4.08
C VAL A 81 12.98 16.36 -4.30
N LYS A 82 12.76 17.49 -3.62
CA LYS A 82 13.67 18.65 -3.68
C LYS A 82 15.05 18.31 -3.12
N GLU A 83 15.15 17.61 -1.99
CA GLU A 83 16.44 17.17 -1.44
C GLU A 83 17.17 16.22 -2.38
N ILE A 84 16.48 15.26 -3.00
CA ILE A 84 17.06 14.33 -3.97
C ILE A 84 17.55 15.08 -5.22
N MET A 85 16.80 16.09 -5.69
CA MET A 85 17.20 16.95 -6.80
C MET A 85 18.37 17.88 -6.44
N LEU A 86 18.43 18.36 -5.19
CA LEU A 86 19.48 19.26 -4.70
C LEU A 86 20.79 18.52 -4.44
N ALA A 87 20.72 17.29 -3.93
CA ALA A 87 21.88 16.45 -3.61
C ALA A 87 22.56 15.88 -4.86
N ASN A 88 21.80 15.61 -5.92
CA ASN A 88 22.31 14.87 -7.08
C ASN A 88 22.32 15.66 -8.41
N GLY A 89 21.88 16.92 -8.41
CA GLY A 89 21.79 17.77 -9.60
C GLY A 89 20.57 17.48 -10.49
N VAL A 90 20.13 18.50 -11.22
CA VAL A 90 18.86 18.52 -11.98
C VAL A 90 18.94 17.79 -13.33
N GLU A 91 20.12 17.37 -13.78
CA GLU A 91 20.32 16.70 -15.07
C GLU A 91 20.83 15.28 -14.87
N TRP A 92 19.92 14.32 -14.73
CA TRP A 92 20.26 12.90 -14.85
C TRP A 92 20.02 12.43 -16.28
N THR A 93 20.98 11.66 -16.81
CA THR A 93 20.71 10.88 -18.02
C THR A 93 19.63 9.83 -17.73
N ARG A 94 18.91 9.36 -18.76
CA ARG A 94 17.82 8.37 -18.59
C ARG A 94 18.29 7.09 -17.91
N GLU A 95 19.53 6.70 -18.16
CA GLU A 95 20.15 5.50 -17.59
C GLU A 95 20.41 5.69 -16.08
N GLU A 96 20.97 6.84 -15.68
CA GLU A 96 21.18 7.18 -14.27
C GLU A 96 19.86 7.27 -13.51
N ALA A 97 18.84 7.90 -14.10
CA ALA A 97 17.51 7.98 -13.51
C ALA A 97 16.86 6.60 -13.36
N SER A 98 17.03 5.71 -14.34
CA SER A 98 16.49 4.35 -14.27
C SER A 98 17.19 3.54 -13.18
N ARG A 99 18.52 3.64 -13.08
CA ARG A 99 19.31 2.97 -12.04
C ARG A 99 18.90 3.43 -10.64
N VAL A 100 18.74 4.73 -10.43
CA VAL A 100 18.34 5.25 -9.11
C VAL A 100 16.94 4.80 -8.74
N LYS A 101 16.00 4.81 -9.71
CA LYS A 101 14.66 4.26 -9.49
C LYS A 101 14.70 2.78 -9.10
N GLU A 102 15.51 1.98 -9.79
CA GLU A 102 15.68 0.55 -9.47
C GLU A 102 16.26 0.36 -8.06
N ASN A 103 17.26 1.17 -7.67
CA ASN A 103 17.81 1.13 -6.32
C ASN A 103 16.76 1.44 -5.25
N TYR A 104 15.98 2.52 -5.42
CA TYR A 104 14.91 2.87 -4.47
C TYR A 104 13.82 1.79 -4.41
N LEU A 105 13.50 1.16 -5.54
CA LEU A 105 12.55 0.05 -5.58
C LEU A 105 13.11 -1.19 -4.87
N ALA A 106 14.40 -1.48 -5.02
CA ALA A 106 15.07 -2.55 -4.27
C ALA A 106 15.07 -2.29 -2.76
N LEU A 107 15.28 -1.04 -2.34
CA LEU A 107 15.19 -0.65 -0.93
C LEU A 107 13.77 -0.76 -0.38
N LEU A 108 12.76 -0.34 -1.16
CA LEU A 108 11.35 -0.44 -0.75
C LEU A 108 10.93 -1.90 -0.58
N THR A 109 11.24 -2.75 -1.56
CA THR A 109 10.94 -4.20 -1.50
C THR A 109 11.68 -4.89 -0.36
N LYS A 110 12.91 -4.48 -0.06
CA LYS A 110 13.65 -4.95 1.12
C LYS A 110 12.94 -4.54 2.43
N LEU A 111 12.51 -3.30 2.54
CA LEU A 111 11.80 -2.80 3.73
C LEU A 111 10.45 -3.51 3.92
N GLU A 112 9.72 -3.76 2.83
CA GLU A 112 8.50 -4.58 2.84
C GLU A 112 8.78 -6.00 3.30
N PHE A 113 9.83 -6.64 2.77
CA PHE A 113 10.26 -7.96 3.21
C PHE A 113 10.62 -7.99 4.70
N GLU A 114 11.40 -7.03 5.21
CA GLU A 114 11.76 -6.96 6.64
C GLU A 114 10.54 -6.73 7.55
N LYS A 115 9.51 -6.01 7.07
CA LYS A 115 8.23 -5.88 7.78
C LYS A 115 7.45 -7.19 7.79
N GLU A 116 7.35 -7.88 6.66
CA GLU A 116 6.65 -9.17 6.55
C GLU A 116 7.35 -10.29 7.33
N ASP A 117 8.70 -10.27 7.36
CA ASP A 117 9.53 -11.17 8.18
C ASP A 117 9.45 -10.85 9.68
N GLY A 118 8.79 -9.74 10.05
CA GLY A 118 8.57 -9.34 11.44
C GLY A 118 9.79 -8.72 12.13
N GLN A 119 10.81 -8.33 11.37
CA GLN A 119 12.00 -7.66 11.90
C GLN A 119 11.75 -6.17 12.22
N LEU A 120 10.78 -5.56 11.53
CA LEU A 120 10.39 -4.17 11.71
C LEU A 120 9.00 -4.07 12.36
N VAL A 121 8.90 -3.24 13.41
CA VAL A 121 7.63 -2.90 14.06
C VAL A 121 7.38 -1.40 13.93
N GLU A 122 6.13 -1.00 13.76
CA GLU A 122 5.76 0.40 13.79
C GLU A 122 5.97 0.96 15.22
N LEU A 123 6.79 2.00 15.33
CA LEU A 123 7.22 2.54 16.62
C LEU A 123 6.04 3.07 17.45
N THR A 124 5.09 3.76 16.82
CA THR A 124 3.85 4.23 17.46
C THR A 124 3.03 3.09 18.05
N ALA A 125 2.86 2.00 17.29
CA ALA A 125 2.14 0.82 17.77
C ALA A 125 2.89 0.13 18.93
N ALA A 126 4.22 0.04 18.85
CA ALA A 126 5.03 -0.52 19.93
C ALA A 126 4.95 0.32 21.21
N GLU A 127 5.02 1.64 21.09
CA GLU A 127 4.85 2.58 22.19
C GLU A 127 3.47 2.43 22.83
N ASP A 128 2.40 2.42 22.04
CA ASP A 128 1.04 2.29 22.53
C ASP A 128 0.84 1.00 23.32
N ILE A 129 1.34 -0.14 22.80
CA ILE A 129 1.28 -1.43 23.48
C ILE A 129 2.06 -1.38 24.80
N LEU A 130 3.27 -0.81 24.80
CA LEU A 130 4.10 -0.68 25.98
C LEU A 130 3.43 0.18 27.06
N PHE A 131 2.95 1.37 26.68
CA PHE A 131 2.23 2.26 27.60
C PHE A 131 0.97 1.63 28.16
N SER A 132 0.22 0.90 27.33
CA SER A 132 -0.99 0.19 27.76
C SER A 132 -0.64 -0.90 28.77
N ALA A 133 0.39 -1.71 28.50
CA ALA A 133 0.83 -2.76 29.41
C ALA A 133 1.30 -2.21 30.76
N PHE A 134 2.11 -1.14 30.77
CA PHE A 134 2.56 -0.52 32.02
C PHE A 134 1.42 0.18 32.77
N ARG A 135 0.44 0.73 32.06
CA ARG A 135 -0.77 1.29 32.68
C ARG A 135 -1.57 0.20 33.38
N GLU A 136 -1.81 -0.93 32.72
CA GLU A 136 -2.49 -2.09 33.32
C GLU A 136 -1.74 -2.58 34.57
N GLN A 137 -0.41 -2.64 34.51
CA GLN A 137 0.41 -3.01 35.66
C GLN A 137 0.25 -2.03 36.83
N ARG A 138 0.24 -0.72 36.56
CA ARG A 138 0.02 0.31 37.58
C ARG A 138 -1.35 0.18 38.21
N ASP A 139 -2.40 0.02 37.39
CA ASP A 139 -3.77 -0.09 37.87
C ASP A 139 -3.97 -1.40 38.68
N ALA A 140 -3.28 -2.48 38.30
CA ALA A 140 -3.23 -3.72 39.08
C ALA A 140 -2.58 -3.52 40.46
N TRP A 141 -1.45 -2.80 40.53
CA TRP A 141 -0.82 -2.46 41.81
C TRP A 141 -1.71 -1.55 42.68
N MET A 142 -2.44 -0.60 42.10
CA MET A 142 -3.35 0.27 42.86
C MET A 142 -4.52 -0.51 43.48
N ASN A 143 -5.01 -1.55 42.80
CA ASN A 143 -6.09 -2.40 43.32
C ASN A 143 -5.59 -3.58 44.18
N TRP A 144 -4.31 -3.88 44.18
CA TRP A 144 -3.76 -5.02 44.91
C TRP A 144 -3.91 -4.89 46.44
N PRO A 145 -3.68 -3.71 47.07
CA PRO A 145 -3.87 -3.54 48.51
C PRO A 145 -5.25 -3.87 49.04
N SER A 146 -6.31 -3.45 48.33
CA SER A 146 -7.70 -3.70 48.76
C SER A 146 -8.03 -5.19 48.83
N ARG A 147 -7.34 -6.01 48.03
CA ARG A 147 -7.54 -7.47 47.95
C ARG A 147 -6.67 -8.24 48.94
N VAL A 148 -5.42 -7.83 49.12
CA VAL A 148 -4.41 -8.62 49.87
C VAL A 148 -4.25 -8.14 51.30
N ALA A 149 -4.43 -6.85 51.58
CA ALA A 149 -4.27 -6.32 52.93
C ALA A 149 -5.20 -6.98 53.97
N PRO A 150 -6.48 -7.28 53.68
CA PRO A 150 -7.34 -8.00 54.63
C PRO A 150 -6.86 -9.43 54.92
N LEU A 151 -6.29 -10.11 53.93
CA LEU A 151 -5.74 -11.47 54.08
C LEU A 151 -4.49 -11.44 54.96
N MET A 152 -3.56 -10.51 54.67
CA MET A 152 -2.36 -10.33 55.48
C MET A 152 -2.67 -9.91 56.92
N ALA A 153 -3.72 -9.10 57.11
CA ALA A 153 -4.20 -8.67 58.42
C ALA A 153 -4.71 -9.86 59.25
N ALA A 154 -5.41 -10.80 58.62
CA ALA A 154 -5.86 -12.03 59.27
C ALA A 154 -4.68 -12.94 59.67
N ASP A 155 -3.67 -13.08 58.81
CA ASP A 155 -2.48 -13.91 59.09
C ASP A 155 -1.62 -13.35 60.24
N LEU A 156 -1.59 -12.03 60.38
CA LEU A 156 -0.76 -11.32 61.37
C LEU A 156 -1.52 -10.89 62.63
N ASP A 157 -2.82 -11.16 62.71
CA ASP A 157 -3.73 -10.75 63.80
C ASP A 157 -3.72 -9.22 64.05
N VAL A 158 -3.78 -8.44 62.96
CA VAL A 158 -3.77 -6.97 62.97
C VAL A 158 -5.11 -6.44 62.43
N PRO A 159 -5.62 -5.27 62.86
CA PRO A 159 -6.82 -4.69 62.26
C PRO A 159 -6.68 -4.47 60.74
N ALA A 160 -7.62 -5.03 59.97
CA ALA A 160 -7.61 -5.00 58.50
C ALA A 160 -7.60 -3.57 57.93
N ASP A 161 -8.36 -2.66 58.54
CA ASP A 161 -8.41 -1.26 58.12
C ASP A 161 -7.03 -0.61 58.19
N ARG A 162 -6.30 -0.86 59.27
CA ARG A 162 -4.97 -0.28 59.46
C ARG A 162 -3.94 -0.88 58.52
N MET A 163 -3.99 -2.19 58.29
CA MET A 163 -3.11 -2.85 57.34
C MET A 163 -3.33 -2.31 55.91
N THR A 164 -4.58 -2.11 55.51
CA THR A 164 -4.94 -1.62 54.18
C THR A 164 -4.44 -0.19 53.98
N GLU A 165 -4.61 0.68 54.97
CA GLU A 165 -4.14 2.07 54.92
C GLU A 165 -2.60 2.14 54.78
N VAL A 166 -1.86 1.38 55.59
CA VAL A 166 -0.39 1.36 55.56
C VAL A 166 0.12 0.82 54.23
N LEU A 167 -0.44 -0.30 53.78
CA LEU A 167 -0.02 -0.95 52.54
C LEU A 167 -0.32 -0.05 51.32
N LEU A 168 -1.48 0.59 51.27
CA LEU A 168 -1.85 1.55 50.22
C LEU A 168 -0.82 2.68 50.13
N ALA A 169 -0.43 3.27 51.26
CA ALA A 169 0.56 4.36 51.30
C ALA A 169 1.93 3.92 50.76
N TYR A 170 2.41 2.74 51.13
CA TYR A 170 3.70 2.21 50.63
C TYR A 170 3.65 1.85 49.15
N VAL A 171 2.55 1.25 48.68
CA VAL A 171 2.36 0.93 47.25
C VAL A 171 2.30 2.20 46.42
N HIS A 172 1.58 3.23 46.86
CA HIS A 172 1.59 4.53 46.19
C HIS A 172 3.00 5.11 46.11
N LYS A 173 3.76 5.11 47.22
CA LYS A 173 5.15 5.58 47.23
C LYS A 173 6.03 4.80 46.26
N HIS A 174 5.86 3.48 46.17
CA HIS A 174 6.60 2.63 45.25
C HIS A 174 6.28 2.95 43.78
N ILE A 175 4.99 3.07 43.44
CA ILE A 175 4.56 3.42 42.09
C ILE A 175 5.05 4.81 41.70
N SER A 176 5.00 5.80 42.61
CA SER A 176 5.53 7.14 42.38
C SER A 176 7.04 7.10 42.07
N GLY A 177 7.82 6.31 42.82
CA GLY A 177 9.24 6.13 42.55
C GLY A 177 9.54 5.45 41.21
N LEU A 178 8.69 4.52 40.76
CA LEU A 178 8.81 3.92 39.41
C LEU A 178 8.47 4.91 38.28
N GLY A 179 7.63 5.92 38.57
CA GLY A 179 7.26 6.97 37.63
C GLY A 179 8.35 8.04 37.42
N GLU A 180 9.42 8.01 38.22
CA GLU A 180 10.61 8.87 38.08
C GLU A 180 11.81 8.03 37.60
N PRO A 181 11.76 7.36 36.43
CA PRO A 181 12.93 6.65 35.95
C PRO A 181 14.02 7.66 35.59
N GLU A 182 15.23 7.46 36.12
CA GLU A 182 16.42 8.08 35.56
C GLU A 182 16.65 7.49 34.17
N PHE A 183 16.03 8.11 33.16
CA PHE A 183 16.22 7.76 31.78
C PHE A 183 17.66 8.13 31.39
N ASN A 184 18.58 7.18 31.58
CA ASN A 184 19.97 7.32 31.17
C ASN A 184 20.06 7.14 29.65
N ALA A 185 19.81 8.24 28.94
CA ALA A 185 19.89 8.32 27.47
C ALA A 185 21.29 8.03 26.90
N GLU A 186 22.31 7.83 27.74
CA GLU A 186 23.70 7.53 27.32
C GLU A 186 23.97 6.03 27.05
N GLN A 187 22.97 5.15 27.18
CA GLN A 187 23.15 3.70 27.01
C GLN A 187 22.65 3.11 25.67
N THR A 188 22.25 3.93 24.70
CA THR A 188 21.84 3.50 23.36
C THR A 188 22.79 3.96 22.27
#